data_AF-A0A3C1Q9F2-F1
#
_entry.id   AF-A0A3C1Q9F2-F1
#
_cell.length_a   1.000
_cell.length_b   1.000
_cell.length_c   1.000
_cell.angle_alpha   90.00
_cell.angle_beta   90.00
_cell.angle_gamma   90.00
#
_symmetry.space_group_name_H-M   'P 1'
#
loop_
_entity.id
_entity.type
_entity.pdbx_description
1 polymer ?
#
loop_
_entity_poly.entity_id
_entity_poly.type
_entity_poly.pdbx_seq_one_letter_code
_entity_poly.pdbx_strand_id
1 'polypeptide(L)'
;MECGRVSDRTTPVSDIRLSLAQIKRETTKPNRFAFVRRKESIDCLANLGFSIKAAQNEIISLTYQDYDRGPLPDHDQTSPGSIWEFIKNVDGIEVYIKLKLDPNRGCVCLSLHKSEGPVMLRHRHDP
;
A
#
# COMPACT_ATOMS: atom_id res chain seq x y z
N MET A 1 -9.31 37.06 5.48
CA MET A 1 -9.49 36.01 4.47
C MET A 1 -8.91 34.75 5.05
N GLU A 2 -9.78 33.83 5.44
CA GLU A 2 -9.43 32.65 6.22
C GLU A 2 -8.78 31.62 5.29
N CYS A 3 -7.49 31.37 5.47
CA CYS A 3 -6.78 30.27 4.83
C CYS A 3 -7.31 28.98 5.45
N GLY A 4 -8.31 28.37 4.79
CA GLY A 4 -8.90 27.11 5.21
C GLY A 4 -7.82 26.04 5.29
N ARG A 5 -7.43 25.68 6.52
CA ARG A 5 -6.63 24.49 6.80
C ARG A 5 -7.39 23.31 6.19
N VAL A 6 -6.78 22.65 5.20
CA VAL A 6 -7.23 21.36 4.71
C VAL A 6 -7.33 20.45 5.94
N SER A 7 -8.54 20.13 6.35
CA SER A 7 -8.79 19.29 7.52
C SER A 7 -8.10 17.95 7.27
N ASP A 8 -7.06 17.67 8.07
CA ASP A 8 -6.38 16.40 8.12
C ASP A 8 -7.38 15.35 8.62
N ARG A 9 -8.15 14.76 7.69
CA ARG A 9 -9.05 13.66 8.00
C ARG A 9 -8.19 12.42 8.19
N THR A 10 -7.71 12.23 9.41
CA THR A 10 -7.09 10.97 9.80
C THR A 10 -8.09 9.84 9.56
N THR A 11 -7.69 8.81 8.81
CA THR A 11 -8.61 7.71 8.49
C THR A 11 -8.86 6.87 9.74
N PRO A 12 -10.13 6.62 10.12
CA PRO A 12 -10.44 5.82 11.30
C PRO A 12 -9.81 4.42 11.23
N VAL A 13 -9.29 3.92 12.35
CA VAL A 13 -8.73 2.56 12.43
C VAL A 13 -9.74 1.49 12.02
N SER A 14 -11.04 1.71 12.27
CA SER A 14 -12.11 0.84 11.77
C SER A 14 -12.09 0.71 10.25
N ASP A 15 -11.92 1.82 9.54
CA ASP A 15 -11.98 1.88 8.08
C ASP A 15 -10.73 1.21 7.49
N ILE A 16 -9.57 1.44 8.09
CA ILE A 16 -8.32 0.74 7.73
C ILE A 16 -8.51 -0.77 7.89
N ARG A 17 -9.07 -1.22 9.02
CA ARG A 17 -9.32 -2.65 9.29
C ARG A 17 -10.33 -3.26 8.31
N LEU A 18 -11.41 -2.54 7.99
CA LEU A 18 -12.40 -2.98 7.01
C LEU A 18 -11.77 -3.13 5.62
N SER A 19 -10.99 -2.15 5.18
CA SER A 19 -10.28 -2.20 3.90
C SER A 19 -9.27 -3.32 3.83
N LEU A 20 -8.46 -3.51 4.88
CA LEU A 20 -7.54 -4.66 4.99
C LEU A 20 -8.28 -5.98 4.93
N ALA A 21 -9.41 -6.13 5.63
CA ALA A 21 -10.21 -7.35 5.58
C ALA A 21 -10.71 -7.66 4.16
N GLN A 22 -11.14 -6.63 3.42
CA GLN A 22 -11.55 -6.78 2.03
C GLN A 22 -10.38 -7.14 1.11
N ILE A 23 -9.25 -6.42 1.21
CA ILE A 23 -8.01 -6.68 0.47
C ILE A 23 -7.55 -8.13 0.68
N LYS A 24 -7.47 -8.58 1.93
CA LYS A 24 -7.06 -9.95 2.27
C LYS A 24 -8.00 -10.98 1.68
N ARG A 25 -9.32 -10.76 1.81
CA ARG A 25 -10.34 -11.67 1.27
C ARG A 25 -10.25 -11.79 -0.25
N GLU A 26 -10.04 -10.71 -0.97
CA GLU A 26 -9.87 -10.78 -2.43
C GLU A 26 -8.53 -11.44 -2.79
N THR A 27 -7.46 -11.12 -2.06
CA THR A 27 -6.12 -11.68 -2.32
C THR A 27 -6.05 -13.20 -2.14
N THR A 28 -6.85 -13.80 -1.24
CA THR A 28 -6.85 -15.26 -1.01
C THR A 28 -7.69 -16.05 -2.01
N LYS A 29 -8.55 -15.38 -2.80
CA LYS A 29 -9.36 -16.06 -3.82
C LYS A 29 -8.52 -16.40 -5.06
N PRO A 30 -8.78 -17.52 -5.74
CA PRO A 30 -8.14 -17.84 -7.02
C PRO A 30 -8.35 -16.72 -8.04
N ASN A 31 -7.30 -16.35 -8.79
CA ASN A 31 -7.34 -15.35 -9.86
C ASN A 31 -7.85 -13.95 -9.47
N ARG A 32 -7.84 -13.61 -8.17
CA ARG A 32 -8.30 -12.32 -7.62
C ARG A 32 -7.16 -11.47 -7.02
N PHE A 33 -5.94 -11.75 -7.49
CA PHE A 33 -4.75 -10.98 -7.17
C PHE A 33 -3.99 -10.65 -8.45
N ALA A 34 -3.70 -9.37 -8.67
CA ALA A 34 -2.91 -8.89 -9.78
C ALA A 34 -1.71 -8.07 -9.28
N PHE A 35 -0.52 -8.38 -9.78
CA PHE A 35 0.71 -7.65 -9.48
C PHE A 35 1.16 -6.85 -10.70
N VAL A 36 1.14 -5.52 -10.61
CA VAL A 36 1.59 -4.65 -11.69
C VAL A 36 3.11 -4.68 -11.76
N ARG A 37 3.65 -5.23 -12.84
CA ARG A 37 5.09 -5.42 -13.06
C ARG A 37 5.77 -4.13 -13.52
N ARG A 38 5.96 -3.18 -12.60
CA ARG A 38 6.80 -1.99 -12.82
C ARG A 38 8.27 -2.31 -12.52
N LYS A 39 9.18 -1.60 -13.18
CA LYS A 39 10.64 -1.81 -13.03
C LYS A 39 11.06 -1.82 -11.56
N GLU A 40 10.73 -0.76 -10.80
CA GLU A 40 11.06 -0.65 -9.37
C GLU A 40 10.49 -1.81 -8.55
N SER A 41 9.28 -2.26 -8.86
CA SER A 41 8.68 -3.38 -8.16
C SER A 41 9.39 -4.70 -8.43
N ILE A 42 9.75 -4.96 -9.68
CA ILE A 42 10.50 -6.16 -10.08
C ILE A 42 11.90 -6.13 -9.48
N ASP A 43 12.59 -4.99 -9.54
CA ASP A 43 13.92 -4.81 -8.97
C ASP A 43 13.87 -5.03 -7.44
N CYS A 44 12.83 -4.55 -6.75
CA CYS A 44 12.64 -4.81 -5.33
C CYS A 44 12.41 -6.29 -5.02
N LEU A 45 11.56 -6.98 -5.79
CA LEU A 45 11.37 -8.43 -5.61
C LEU A 45 12.68 -9.18 -5.78
N ALA A 46 13.47 -8.85 -6.81
CA ALA A 46 14.78 -9.47 -7.03
C ALA A 46 15.73 -9.22 -5.86
N ASN A 47 15.80 -7.99 -5.35
CA ASN A 47 16.66 -7.63 -4.21
C ASN A 47 16.26 -8.32 -2.91
N LEU A 48 14.96 -8.55 -2.70
CA LEU A 48 14.44 -9.28 -1.54
C LEU A 48 14.51 -10.81 -1.71
N GLY A 49 14.87 -11.31 -2.90
CA GLY A 49 14.75 -12.74 -3.22
C GLY A 49 13.30 -13.24 -3.25
N PHE A 50 12.35 -12.34 -3.50
CA PHE A 50 10.92 -12.62 -3.43
C PHE A 50 10.34 -13.05 -4.76
N SER A 51 9.42 -14.02 -4.69
CA SER A 51 8.48 -14.29 -5.76
C SER A 51 7.26 -13.36 -5.63
N ILE A 52 6.46 -13.25 -6.70
CA ILE A 52 5.15 -12.58 -6.62
C ILE A 52 4.25 -13.25 -5.56
N LYS A 53 4.42 -14.56 -5.33
CA LYS A 53 3.69 -15.28 -4.28
C LYS A 53 4.13 -14.86 -2.88
N ALA A 54 5.42 -14.63 -2.67
CA ALA A 54 5.93 -14.10 -1.40
C ALA A 54 5.38 -12.68 -1.14
N ALA A 55 5.40 -11.80 -2.15
CA ALA A 55 4.77 -10.48 -2.06
C ALA A 55 3.27 -10.55 -1.74
N GLN A 56 2.55 -11.50 -2.35
CA GLN A 56 1.14 -11.76 -2.04
C GLN A 56 0.96 -12.14 -0.56
N ASN A 57 1.83 -12.98 -0.02
CA ASN A 57 1.78 -13.38 1.39
C ASN A 57 2.05 -12.18 2.31
N GLU A 58 2.98 -11.29 1.95
CA GLU A 58 3.23 -10.06 2.72
C GLU A 58 2.02 -9.12 2.76
N ILE A 59 1.28 -9.03 1.66
CA ILE A 59 0.02 -8.28 1.59
C ILE A 59 -1.05 -8.90 2.50
N ILE A 60 -1.15 -10.24 2.52
CA ILE A 60 -2.11 -10.94 3.39
C ILE A 60 -1.81 -10.71 4.87
N SER A 61 -0.54 -10.57 5.24
CA SER A 61 -0.09 -10.34 6.61
C SER A 61 -0.03 -8.86 7.01
N LEU A 62 -0.43 -7.91 6.16
CA LEU A 62 -0.56 -6.49 6.54
C LEU A 62 -1.51 -6.28 7.71
N THR A 63 -1.19 -5.34 8.58
CA THR A 63 -1.98 -4.94 9.74
C THR A 63 -2.31 -3.45 9.65
N TYR A 64 -3.21 -2.98 10.51
CA TYR A 64 -3.51 -1.54 10.58
C TYR A 64 -2.30 -0.72 11.08
N GLN A 65 -1.29 -1.34 11.66
CA GLN A 65 -0.06 -0.68 12.12
C GLN A 65 0.90 -0.43 10.95
N ASP A 66 0.77 -1.17 9.85
CA ASP A 66 1.54 -0.96 8.63
C ASP A 66 0.95 0.16 7.74
N TYR A 67 -0.18 0.76 8.15
CA TYR A 67 -0.86 1.80 7.38
C TYR A 67 -0.03 3.09 7.32
N ASP A 68 0.18 3.61 6.11
CA ASP A 68 0.80 4.91 5.88
C ASP A 68 -0.27 5.96 5.56
N ARG A 69 -1.07 5.74 4.49
CA ARG A 69 -2.15 6.66 4.08
C ARG A 69 -3.20 6.03 3.18
N GLY A 70 -4.35 6.69 3.11
CA GLY A 70 -5.51 6.31 2.29
C GLY A 70 -6.79 6.24 3.12
N PRO A 71 -7.99 6.23 2.50
CA PRO A 71 -8.21 6.09 1.07
C PRO A 71 -7.79 7.35 0.31
N LEU A 72 -6.92 7.19 -0.69
CA LEU A 72 -6.58 8.26 -1.64
C LEU A 72 -7.41 8.08 -2.92
N PRO A 73 -7.71 9.17 -3.65
CA PRO A 73 -8.36 9.07 -4.94
C PRO A 73 -7.48 8.28 -5.92
N ASP A 74 -8.08 7.31 -6.63
CA ASP A 74 -7.45 6.72 -7.80
C ASP A 74 -7.69 7.64 -9.01
N HIS A 75 -6.61 8.07 -9.65
CA HIS A 75 -6.67 8.92 -10.85
C HIS A 75 -6.86 8.10 -12.14
N ASP A 76 -6.87 6.77 -12.04
CA ASP A 76 -7.25 5.87 -13.14
C ASP A 76 -8.76 5.94 -13.38
N GLN A 77 -9.15 6.77 -14.36
CA GLN A 77 -10.55 6.96 -14.77
C GLN A 77 -11.21 5.68 -15.30
N THR A 78 -10.44 4.65 -15.66
CA THR A 78 -10.96 3.41 -16.26
C THR A 78 -11.27 2.32 -15.23
N SER A 79 -10.69 2.43 -14.03
CA SER A 79 -10.89 1.50 -12.92
C SER A 79 -10.90 2.28 -11.61
N PRO A 80 -12.04 2.95 -11.29
CA PRO A 80 -12.15 3.74 -10.08
C PRO A 80 -12.06 2.86 -8.83
N GLY A 81 -11.34 3.35 -7.84
CA GLY A 81 -11.17 2.69 -6.54
C GLY A 81 -10.48 3.60 -5.54
N SER A 82 -10.37 3.15 -4.30
CA SER A 82 -9.54 3.83 -3.30
C SER A 82 -8.15 3.22 -3.27
N ILE A 83 -7.14 4.08 -3.28
CA ILE A 83 -5.75 3.69 -3.11
C ILE A 83 -5.42 3.62 -1.61
N TRP A 84 -4.73 2.57 -1.21
CA TRP A 84 -4.24 2.34 0.14
C TRP A 84 -2.73 2.11 0.10
N GLU A 85 -2.00 2.82 0.94
CA GLU A 85 -0.55 2.78 1.00
C GLU A 85 -0.10 2.29 2.39
N PHE A 86 0.88 1.39 2.39
CA PHE A 86 1.40 0.74 3.58
C PHE A 86 2.91 0.77 3.58
N ILE A 87 3.52 0.84 4.75
CA ILE A 87 4.94 0.63 4.98
C ILE A 87 5.07 -0.54 5.95
N LYS A 88 5.66 -1.63 5.46
CA LYS A 88 5.81 -2.88 6.22
C LYS A 88 7.28 -3.18 6.46
N ASN A 89 7.64 -3.56 7.67
CA ASN A 89 8.96 -4.13 7.92
C ASN A 89 9.00 -5.60 7.49
N VAL A 90 9.88 -5.93 6.56
CA VAL A 90 10.14 -7.28 6.06
C VAL A 90 11.62 -7.56 6.27
N ASP A 91 11.94 -8.41 7.25
CA ASP A 91 13.32 -8.77 7.62
C ASP A 91 14.26 -7.56 7.83
N GLY A 92 13.75 -6.52 8.51
CA GLY A 92 14.51 -5.30 8.79
C GLY A 92 14.51 -4.28 7.64
N ILE A 93 13.86 -4.58 6.51
CA ILE A 93 13.71 -3.67 5.38
C ILE A 93 12.30 -3.09 5.40
N GLU A 94 12.18 -1.76 5.43
CA GLU A 94 10.89 -1.11 5.21
C GLU A 94 10.51 -1.24 3.73
N VAL A 95 9.34 -1.78 3.46
CA VAL A 95 8.79 -2.00 2.12
C VAL A 95 7.50 -1.19 1.99
N TYR A 96 7.50 -0.28 1.02
CA TYR A 96 6.32 0.45 0.60
C TYR A 96 5.44 -0.43 -0.30
N ILE A 97 4.14 -0.47 -0.01
CA ILE A 97 3.16 -1.28 -0.73
C ILE A 97 1.95 -0.40 -1.06
N LYS A 98 1.59 -0.32 -2.35
CA LYS A 98 0.44 0.45 -2.85
C LYS A 98 -0.61 -0.48 -3.43
N LEU A 99 -1.81 -0.48 -2.86
CA LEU A 99 -2.89 -1.40 -3.18
C LEU A 99 -4.15 -0.68 -3.63
N LYS A 100 -4.95 -1.35 -4.47
CA LYS A 100 -6.35 -1.02 -4.73
C LYS A 100 -7.23 -2.26 -4.84
N LEU A 101 -8.52 -2.10 -4.56
CA LEU A 101 -9.54 -3.09 -4.88
C LEU A 101 -10.17 -2.75 -6.23
N ASP A 102 -10.04 -3.67 -7.18
CA ASP A 102 -10.60 -3.60 -8.51
C ASP A 102 -11.75 -4.61 -8.64
N PRO A 103 -12.92 -4.22 -9.17
CA PRO A 103 -14.08 -5.11 -9.28
C PRO A 103 -13.80 -6.40 -10.06
N ASN A 104 -12.96 -6.34 -11.11
CA ASN A 104 -12.68 -7.46 -12.00
C ASN A 104 -11.48 -8.27 -11.51
N ARG A 105 -10.42 -7.59 -11.07
CA ARG A 105 -9.13 -8.21 -10.71
C ARG A 105 -8.99 -8.56 -9.24
N GLY A 106 -9.84 -8.04 -8.36
CA GLY A 106 -9.70 -8.21 -6.92
C GLY A 106 -8.64 -7.27 -6.35
N CYS A 107 -7.69 -7.79 -5.59
CA CYS A 107 -6.59 -6.98 -5.06
C CYS A 107 -5.54 -6.73 -6.15
N VAL A 108 -5.25 -5.45 -6.42
CA VAL A 108 -4.20 -5.03 -7.35
C VAL A 108 -3.06 -4.40 -6.57
N CYS A 109 -1.89 -5.02 -6.62
CA CYS A 109 -0.64 -4.43 -6.13
C CYS A 109 -0.05 -3.52 -7.21
N LEU A 110 -0.16 -2.22 -7.01
CA LEU A 110 0.25 -1.18 -7.96
C LEU A 110 1.75 -0.85 -7.85
N SER A 111 2.29 -0.93 -6.64
CA SER A 111 3.70 -0.68 -6.34
C SER A 111 4.15 -1.52 -5.15
N LEU A 112 5.37 -2.04 -5.20
CA LEU A 112 6.04 -2.69 -4.07
C LEU A 112 7.53 -2.43 -4.19
N HIS A 113 8.07 -1.52 -3.38
CA HIS A 113 9.52 -1.26 -3.40
C HIS A 113 10.02 -0.98 -1.98
N LYS A 114 11.34 -1.02 -1.79
CA LYS A 114 11.94 -0.55 -0.55
C LYS A 114 11.49 0.88 -0.26
N SER A 115 11.04 1.13 0.96
CA SER A 115 10.77 2.47 1.46
C SER A 115 12.11 3.17 1.72
N GLU A 116 12.22 4.44 1.35
CA GLU A 116 13.42 5.25 1.62
C GLU A 116 13.44 5.80 3.06
N GLY A 117 12.70 5.18 3.99
CA GLY A 117 12.50 5.66 5.36
C GLY A 117 11.28 6.56 5.50
N PRO A 118 10.91 6.94 6.73
CA PRO A 118 9.78 7.85 6.95
C PRO A 118 10.04 9.19 6.25
N VAL A 119 9.11 9.64 5.41
CA VAL A 119 9.10 11.00 4.83
C VAL A 119 9.18 12.09 5.94
N MET A 120 8.88 11.72 7.19
CA MET A 120 9.00 12.56 8.39
C MET A 120 10.43 12.91 8.82
N LEU A 121 11.49 12.45 8.13
CA LEU A 121 12.88 12.84 8.41
C LEU A 121 13.53 13.68 7.30
N ARG A 122 12.79 14.58 6.65
CA ARG A 122 13.39 15.68 5.85
C ARG A 122 13.40 17.05 6.53
N HIS A 123 13.02 17.17 7.81
CA HIS A 123 13.22 18.41 8.58
C HIS A 123 13.63 18.19 10.04
N ARG A 124 14.46 17.18 10.34
CA ARG A 124 15.41 17.38 11.45
C ARG A 124 16.59 18.16 10.89
N HIS A 125 16.49 19.48 10.97
CA HIS A 125 17.70 20.24 11.12
C HIS A 125 18.29 19.84 12.49
N ASP A 126 19.51 19.33 12.42
CA ASP A 126 20.44 19.03 13.51
C ASP A 126 20.68 20.27 14.41
N PRO A 127 21.30 20.10 15.61
CA PRO A 127 21.28 21.04 16.73
C PRO A 127 21.86 22.44 16.46
#